data_AF-A0A968ZA11-F1
#
_entry.id   AF-A0A968ZA11-F1
#
_cell.length_a   1.000
_cell.length_b   1.000
_cell.length_c   1.000
_cell.angle_alpha   90.00
_cell.angle_beta   90.00
_cell.angle_gamma   90.00
#
_symmetry.space_group_name_H-M   'P 1'
#
loop_
_entity.id
_entity.type
_entity.pdbx_description
1 polymer ?
#
loop_
_entity_poly.entity_id
_entity_poly.type
_entity_poly.pdbx_seq_one_letter_code
_entity_poly.pdbx_strand_id
1 'polypeptide(L)' 'MNIRLIIFSGIVTATLGTVLGTAAKEICKDHTYHARYESQFYQNLYDKYSIFGAGLGFAIGCTQQCIRELKTKREKN' A
#
# COMPACT_ATOMS: atom_id res chain seq x y z
N MET A 1 -9.76 -15.39 -16.72
CA MET A 1 -8.93 -14.54 -15.85
C MET A 1 -9.28 -13.11 -16.18
N ASN A 2 -9.95 -12.39 -15.30
CA ASN A 2 -10.51 -11.08 -15.61
C ASN A 2 -9.51 -9.99 -15.20
N ILE A 3 -8.51 -9.79 -16.07
CA ILE A 3 -7.35 -8.91 -15.80
C ILE A 3 -7.77 -7.48 -15.40
N ARG A 4 -8.89 -6.99 -15.95
CA ARG A 4 -9.46 -5.68 -15.61
C ARG A 4 -9.88 -5.58 -14.15
N LEU A 5 -10.42 -6.66 -13.59
CA LEU A 5 -10.84 -6.73 -12.19
C LEU A 5 -9.65 -6.75 -11.24
N ILE A 6 -8.58 -7.46 -11.63
CA ILE A 6 -7.32 -7.53 -10.86
C ILE A 6 -6.68 -6.14 -10.81
N ILE A 7 -6.57 -5.45 -11.95
CA ILE A 7 -6.02 -4.10 -12.04
C ILE A 7 -6.87 -3.11 -11.22
N PHE A 8 -8.20 -3.17 -11.33
CA PHE A 8 -9.10 -2.30 -10.56
C PHE A 8 -8.94 -2.52 -9.06
N SER A 9 -8.89 -3.77 -8.61
CA SER A 9 -8.65 -4.09 -7.19
C SER A 9 -7.29 -3.60 -6.74
N GLY A 10 -6.24 -3.80 -7.54
CA GLY A 10 -4.91 -3.27 -7.27
C GLY A 10 -4.91 -1.75 -7.08
N ILE A 11 -5.58 -1.01 -7.98
CA ILE A 11 -5.69 0.46 -7.89
C ILE A 11 -6.42 0.87 -6.61
N VAL A 12 -7.58 0.27 -6.30
CA VAL A 12 -8.35 0.60 -5.09
C VAL A 12 -7.54 0.34 -3.82
N THR A 13 -6.86 -0.82 -3.74
CA THR A 13 -6.03 -1.15 -2.58
C THR A 13 -4.76 -0.28 -2.52
N ALA A 14 -4.21 0.16 -3.66
CA ALA A 14 -3.11 1.13 -3.71
C ALA A 14 -3.53 2.50 -3.18
N THR A 15 -4.74 2.97 -3.53
CA THR A 15 -5.29 4.23 -2.99
C THR A 15 -5.46 4.14 -1.48
N LEU A 16 -6.02 3.05 -0.97
CA LEU A 16 -6.14 2.82 0.48
C LEU A 16 -4.76 2.73 1.16
N GLY A 17 -3.82 2.02 0.55
CA GLY A 17 -2.43 1.93 1.05
C GLY A 17 -1.71 3.27 1.06
N THR A 18 -1.98 4.14 0.08
CA THR A 18 -1.45 5.51 0.03
C THR A 18 -2.00 6.34 1.19
N VAL A 19 -3.32 6.30 1.42
CA VAL A 19 -3.97 7.03 2.52
C VAL A 19 -3.45 6.55 3.88
N LEU A 20 -3.32 5.24 4.07
CA LEU A 20 -2.74 4.66 5.28
C LEU A 20 -1.26 5.01 5.45
N GLY A 21 -0.48 5.01 4.36
CA GLY A 21 0.92 5.43 4.36
C GLY A 21 1.10 6.90 4.73
N THR A 22 0.22 7.78 4.23
CA THR A 22 0.22 9.20 4.61
C THR A 22 -0.25 9.41 6.04
N ALA A 23 -1.26 8.66 6.51
CA ALA A 23 -1.70 8.73 7.90
C ALA A 23 -0.61 8.24 8.86
N ALA A 24 0.08 7.15 8.52
CA ALA A 24 1.23 6.66 9.28
C ALA A 24 2.37 7.68 9.32
N LYS A 25 2.63 8.38 8.21
CA LYS A 25 3.59 9.50 8.13
C LYS A 25 3.19 10.62 9.11
N GLU A 26 1.95 11.06 9.08
CA GLU A 26 1.46 12.15 9.94
C GLU A 26 1.53 11.77 11.42
N ILE A 27 1.04 10.58 11.78
CA ILE A 27 1.06 10.06 13.16
C ILE A 27 2.48 9.91 13.68
N CYS A 28 3.39 9.34 12.87
CA CYS A 28 4.75 9.10 13.30
C CYS A 28 5.53 10.42 13.45
N LYS A 29 5.21 11.43 12.62
CA LYS A 29 5.74 12.79 12.73
C LYS A 29 5.23 13.54 13.96
N ASP A 30 3.97 13.34 14.34
CA ASP A 30 3.36 13.93 15.54
C ASP A 30 3.88 13.26 16.82
N HIS A 31 4.14 11.94 16.77
CA HIS A 31 4.73 11.20 17.90
C HIS A 31 6.23 11.49 18.09
N THR A 32 6.92 12.00 17.06
CA THR A 32 8.32 12.44 17.15
C THR A 32 8.41 13.93 17.45
N TYR A 33 8.11 14.30 18.70
CA TYR A 33 8.51 15.58 19.32
C TYR A 33 10.04 15.82 19.34
N HIS A 34 10.85 15.00 18.65
CA HIS A 34 12.31 15.00 18.65
C HIS A 34 12.98 14.99 17.25
N ALA A 35 12.27 15.31 16.16
CA ALA A 35 12.86 15.35 14.82
C ALA A 35 13.74 16.60 14.53
N ARG A 36 14.22 17.32 15.55
CA ARG A 36 15.14 18.46 15.37
C ARG A 36 16.58 18.03 15.06
N TYR A 37 16.87 16.72 15.12
CA TYR A 37 18.20 16.13 14.87
C TYR A 37 18.19 14.89 13.95
N GLU A 38 17.12 14.62 13.20
CA GLU A 38 17.17 13.55 12.20
C GLU A 38 17.93 14.01 10.96
N SER A 39 18.99 13.27 10.61
CA SER A 39 19.77 13.47 9.38
C SER A 39 18.87 13.56 8.14
N GLN A 40 19.28 14.32 7.11
CA GLN A 40 18.55 14.45 5.84
C GLN A 40 18.14 13.09 5.22
N PHE A 41 18.88 12.02 5.54
CA PHE A 41 18.57 10.66 5.13
C PHE A 41 17.21 10.17 5.68
N TYR A 42 16.89 10.45 6.93
CA TYR A 42 15.64 10.03 7.59
C TYR A 42 14.44 10.88 7.15
N GLN A 43 14.64 12.18 6.91
CA GLN A 43 13.60 13.05 6.33
C GLN A 43 13.16 12.60 4.94
N ASN A 44 14.12 12.16 4.11
CA ASN A 44 13.84 11.66 2.77
C ASN A 44 13.16 10.27 2.79
N LEU A 45 13.37 9.49 3.85
CA LEU A 45 12.66 8.24 4.08
C LEU A 45 11.17 8.50 4.37
N TYR A 46 10.89 9.49 5.23
CA TYR A 46 9.53 9.94 5.57
C TYR A 46 8.70 10.33 4.35
N ASP A 47 9.32 10.98 3.37
CA ASP A 47 8.63 11.36 2.12
C ASP A 47 8.29 10.16 1.24
N LYS A 48 9.06 9.07 1.34
CA LYS A 48 8.88 7.85 0.54
C LYS A 48 7.88 6.86 1.14
N TYR A 49 7.44 7.02 2.39
CA TYR A 49 6.46 6.13 3.02
C TYR A 49 5.12 6.07 2.28
N SER A 50 4.69 7.19 1.67
CA SER A 50 3.51 7.22 0.80
C SER A 50 3.66 6.28 -0.40
N ILE A 51 4.84 6.25 -1.03
CA ILE A 51 5.14 5.40 -2.18
C ILE A 51 5.21 3.93 -1.76
N PHE A 52 5.81 3.64 -0.59
CA PHE A 52 5.84 2.29 -0.04
C PHE A 52 4.43 1.78 0.30
N GLY A 53 3.59 2.61 0.91
CA GLY A 53 2.19 2.30 1.20
C GLY A 53 1.37 2.03 -0.06
N ALA A 54 1.56 2.85 -1.10
CA ALA A 54 0.93 2.65 -2.41
C ALA A 54 1.37 1.32 -3.06
N GLY A 55 2.68 1.04 -3.06
CA GLY A 55 3.24 -0.18 -3.65
C GLY A 55 2.79 -1.46 -2.92
N LEU A 56 2.83 -1.47 -1.59
CA LEU A 56 2.34 -2.59 -0.79
C LEU A 56 0.84 -2.80 -0.96
N GLY A 57 0.04 -1.72 -0.93
CA GLY A 57 -1.39 -1.79 -1.17
C GLY A 57 -1.71 -2.39 -2.54
N PHE A 58 -1.02 -1.95 -3.59
CA PHE A 58 -1.19 -2.49 -4.94
C PHE A 58 -0.87 -3.99 -5.02
N ALA A 59 0.27 -4.41 -4.45
CA ALA A 59 0.71 -5.80 -4.46
C ALA A 59 -0.27 -6.72 -3.71
N ILE A 60 -0.75 -6.29 -2.54
CA ILE A 60 -1.74 -7.04 -1.75
C ILE A 60 -3.06 -7.14 -2.51
N GLY A 61 -3.57 -6.04 -3.07
CA GLY A 61 -4.83 -6.03 -3.82
C GLY A 61 -4.80 -6.94 -5.05
N CYS A 62 -3.70 -6.92 -5.82
CA CYS A 62 -3.52 -7.81 -6.96
C CYS A 62 -3.45 -9.28 -6.52
N THR A 63 -2.73 -9.58 -5.43
CA THR A 63 -2.59 -10.93 -4.91
C THR A 63 -3.93 -11.50 -4.41
N GLN A 64 -4.71 -10.69 -3.67
CA GLN A 64 -6.03 -11.10 -3.17
C GLN A 64 -6.98 -11.47 -4.31
N GLN A 65 -7.04 -10.67 -5.38
CA GLN A 65 -7.89 -11.01 -6.52
C GLN A 65 -7.37 -12.21 -7.31
N CYS A 66 -6.05 -12.36 -7.45
CA CYS A 66 -5.47 -13.51 -8.12
C CYS A 66 -5.84 -14.82 -7.39
N ILE A 67 -5.71 -14.86 -6.06
CA ILE A 67 -6.10 -16.03 -5.24
C ILE A 67 -7.61 -16.30 -5.36
N ARG A 68 -8.43 -15.26 -5.35
CA ARG A 68 -9.89 -15.39 -5.48
C ARG A 68 -10.29 -15.98 -6.83
N GLU A 69 -9.71 -15.51 -7.93
CA GLU A 69 -9.96 -16.08 -9.26
C GLU A 69 -9.49 -17.55 -9.34
N LEU A 70 -8.32 -17.88 -8.78
CA LEU A 70 -7.82 -19.27 -8.72
C LEU A 70 -8.77 -20.18 -7.93
N LYS A 71 -9.29 -19.71 -6.79
CA LYS A 71 -10.27 -20.46 -5.97
C LYS A 71 -11.57 -20.70 -6.73
N THR A 72 -12.14 -19.66 -7.36
CA THR A 72 -13.36 -19.80 -8.17
C THR A 72 -13.16 -20.74 -9.36
N LYS A 73 -11.96 -20.76 -9.95
CA LYS A 73 -11.65 -21.70 -11.05
C LYS A 73 -11.55 -23.15 -10.56
N ARG A 74 -11.05 -23.38 -9.34
CA ARG A 74 -11.04 -24.70 -8.70
C ARG A 74 -12.44 -25.18 -8.32
N GLU A 75 -13.29 -24.32 -7.78
CA GLU A 75 -14.65 -24.69 -7.35
C GLU A 75 -15.61 -24.98 -8.52
N LYS A 76 -15.33 -24.45 -9.71
CA LYS A 76 -16.12 -24.70 -10.93
C LYS A 76 -15.74 -25.97 -11.70
N ASN A 77 -14.70 -26.69 -11.26
CA ASN A 77 -14.11 -27.83 -11.96
C ASN A 77 -14.19 -29.08 -11.09
#